data_AF-A0A5R9KW46-F1
#
_entry.id   AF-A0A5R9KW46-F1
#
_cell.length_a   1.000
_cell.length_b   1.000
_cell.length_c   1.000
_cell.angle_alpha   90.00
_cell.angle_beta   90.00
_cell.angle_gamma   90.00
#
_symmetry.space_group_name_H-M   'P 1'
#
loop_
_entity.id
_entity.type
_entity.pdbx_description
1 polymer ?
#
loop_
_entity_poly.entity_id
_entity_poly.type
_entity_poly.pdbx_seq_one_letter_code
_entity_poly.pdbx_strand_id
1 'polypeptide(L)'
;MRKLYNDFYIKKKRGFSENELREVITEVAGNPLEELFSYIYTTAEPDYKKYFGYAGLDIDTEPKEVSEAKDGVTITRMEKAFSIKPFENADALQKAVFEGWSRGEK
;
A
#
# COMPACT_ATOMS: atom_id res chain seq x y z
N MET A 1 -10.17 -1.14 -14.84
CA MET A 1 -10.62 0.07 -15.56
C MET A 1 -11.21 -0.16 -16.94
N ARG A 2 -10.58 -0.93 -17.86
CA ARG A 2 -11.12 -1.15 -19.23
C ARG A 2 -12.57 -1.67 -19.27
N LYS A 3 -12.94 -2.56 -18.33
CA LYS A 3 -14.30 -3.10 -18.21
C LYS A 3 -15.38 -2.01 -17.99
N LEU A 4 -15.14 -1.08 -17.07
CA LEU A 4 -16.06 0.03 -16.79
C LEU A 4 -16.32 0.89 -18.03
N TYR A 5 -15.25 1.21 -18.77
CA TYR A 5 -15.36 1.99 -19.99
C TYR A 5 -16.25 1.28 -21.03
N ASN A 6 -16.00 0.00 -21.29
CA ASN A 6 -16.80 -0.76 -22.26
C ASN A 6 -18.26 -0.90 -21.83
N ASP A 7 -18.50 -1.19 -20.55
CA ASP A 7 -19.84 -1.52 -20.07
C ASP A 7 -20.72 -0.29 -19.83
N PHE A 8 -20.17 0.81 -19.31
CA PHE A 8 -20.94 2.01 -18.99
C PHE A 8 -20.92 3.04 -20.10
N TYR A 9 -19.71 3.38 -20.58
CA TYR A 9 -19.57 4.43 -21.58
C TYR A 9 -19.98 3.96 -22.98
N ILE A 10 -19.48 2.82 -23.47
CA ILE A 10 -19.81 2.35 -24.83
C ILE A 10 -21.24 1.78 -24.87
N LYS A 11 -21.57 0.79 -24.02
CA LYS A 11 -22.86 0.08 -24.11
C LYS A 11 -24.02 0.87 -23.55
N LYS A 12 -23.89 1.40 -22.33
CA LYS A 12 -24.98 2.11 -21.62
C LYS A 12 -25.04 3.61 -21.92
N LYS A 13 -24.03 4.16 -22.62
CA LYS A 13 -23.91 5.60 -22.96
C LYS A 13 -24.07 6.53 -21.76
N ARG A 14 -23.57 6.13 -20.59
CA ARG A 14 -23.58 6.95 -19.36
C ARG A 14 -22.35 6.68 -18.49
N GLY A 15 -22.15 7.50 -17.47
CA GLY A 15 -21.20 7.22 -16.39
C GLY A 15 -21.67 6.07 -15.49
N PHE A 16 -20.75 5.54 -14.67
CA PHE A 16 -21.05 4.59 -13.60
C PHE A 16 -21.30 5.32 -12.27
N SER A 17 -22.14 4.74 -11.42
CA SER A 17 -22.26 5.15 -10.03
C SER A 17 -21.13 4.56 -9.19
N GLU A 18 -20.97 5.04 -7.97
CA GLU A 18 -19.95 4.54 -7.06
C GLU A 18 -20.19 3.06 -6.67
N ASN A 19 -21.44 2.67 -6.46
CA ASN A 19 -21.78 1.27 -6.16
C ASN A 19 -21.42 0.35 -7.34
N GLU A 20 -21.73 0.79 -8.56
CA GLU A 20 -21.39 0.07 -9.79
C GLU A 20 -19.86 -0.04 -9.98
N LEU A 21 -19.11 0.99 -9.59
CA LEU A 21 -17.65 0.95 -9.57
C LEU A 21 -17.13 -0.12 -8.60
N ARG A 22 -17.64 -0.11 -7.36
CA ARG A 22 -17.23 -1.06 -6.32
C ARG A 22 -17.51 -2.49 -6.75
N GLU A 23 -18.69 -2.76 -7.30
CA GLU A 23 -19.09 -4.09 -7.81
C GLU A 23 -18.16 -4.58 -8.92
N VAL A 24 -17.85 -3.74 -9.91
CA VAL A 24 -16.96 -4.15 -11.00
C VAL A 24 -15.53 -4.37 -10.50
N ILE A 25 -15.08 -3.59 -9.52
CA ILE A 25 -13.75 -3.76 -8.92
C ILE A 25 -13.69 -5.08 -8.13
N THR A 26 -14.68 -5.39 -7.31
CA THR A 26 -14.71 -6.66 -6.54
C THR A 26 -14.85 -7.87 -7.46
N GLU A 27 -15.65 -7.77 -8.53
CA GLU A 27 -15.77 -8.80 -9.56
C GLU A 27 -14.41 -9.11 -10.20
N VAL A 28 -13.66 -8.06 -10.59
CA VAL A 28 -12.35 -8.22 -11.24
C VAL A 28 -11.28 -8.68 -10.26
N ALA A 29 -11.32 -8.24 -9.00
CA ALA A 29 -10.36 -8.62 -7.98
C ALA A 29 -10.62 -10.02 -7.38
N GLY A 30 -11.85 -10.53 -7.52
CA GLY A 30 -12.27 -11.82 -6.98
C GLY A 30 -12.45 -11.86 -5.46
N ASN A 31 -12.29 -10.73 -4.75
CA ASN A 31 -12.43 -10.61 -3.30
C ASN A 31 -13.11 -9.29 -2.91
N PRO A 32 -13.82 -9.25 -1.77
CA PRO A 32 -14.39 -8.02 -1.24
C PRO A 32 -13.27 -7.12 -0.71
N LEU A 33 -12.93 -6.06 -1.46
CA LEU A 33 -11.87 -5.09 -1.14
C LEU A 33 -12.32 -4.02 -0.13
N GLU A 34 -13.04 -4.43 0.92
CA GLU A 34 -13.68 -3.50 1.89
C GLU A 34 -12.68 -2.59 2.59
N GLU A 35 -11.53 -3.14 3.00
CA GLU A 35 -10.42 -2.38 3.61
C GLU A 35 -9.96 -1.24 2.70
N LEU A 36 -9.73 -1.52 1.41
CA LEU A 36 -9.32 -0.52 0.44
C LEU A 36 -10.37 0.57 0.25
N PHE A 37 -11.65 0.20 0.20
CA PHE A 37 -12.74 1.17 0.08
C PHE A 37 -12.89 2.02 1.35
N SER A 38 -12.58 1.48 2.53
CA SER A 38 -12.64 2.24 3.78
C SER A 38 -11.68 3.42 3.79
N TYR A 39 -10.51 3.28 3.16
CA TYR A 39 -9.50 4.34 3.07
C TYR A 39 -9.90 5.52 2.17
N ILE A 40 -10.94 5.37 1.34
CA ILE A 40 -11.46 6.47 0.53
C ILE A 40 -12.21 7.49 1.39
N TYR A 41 -12.88 7.02 2.44
CA TYR A 41 -13.76 7.83 3.29
C TYR A 41 -13.17 8.13 4.67
N THR A 42 -12.01 7.54 4.99
CA THR A 42 -11.38 7.67 6.30
C THR A 42 -9.93 8.13 6.15
N THR A 43 -9.43 8.81 7.18
CA THR A 43 -8.00 9.14 7.30
C THR A 43 -7.24 8.02 8.02
N ALA A 44 -7.76 6.80 8.01
CA ALA A 44 -7.11 5.67 8.65
C ALA A 44 -5.79 5.38 7.95
N GLU A 45 -4.74 5.14 8.73
CA GLU A 45 -3.45 4.74 8.17
C GLU A 45 -3.57 3.34 7.55
N PRO A 46 -3.09 3.12 6.32
CA PRO A 46 -3.02 1.78 5.74
C PRO A 46 -2.17 0.84 6.58
N ASP A 47 -2.50 -0.45 6.59
CA ASP A 47 -1.66 -1.46 7.24
C ASP A 47 -0.40 -1.71 6.40
N TYR A 48 0.60 -0.85 6.58
CA TYR A 48 1.87 -0.94 5.84
C TYR A 48 2.57 -2.28 6.07
N LYS A 49 2.52 -2.84 7.29
CA LYS A 49 3.16 -4.13 7.60
C LYS A 49 2.56 -5.25 6.75
N LYS A 50 1.24 -5.28 6.63
CA LYS A 50 0.53 -6.22 5.76
C LYS A 50 0.95 -6.09 4.29
N TYR A 51 0.94 -4.88 3.74
CA TYR A 51 1.26 -4.68 2.33
C TYR A 51 2.73 -4.98 2.01
N PHE A 52 3.69 -4.46 2.79
CA PHE A 52 5.11 -4.74 2.60
C PHE A 52 5.45 -6.23 2.84
N GLY A 53 4.72 -6.89 3.74
CA GLY A 53 4.86 -8.33 3.99
C GLY A 53 4.59 -9.21 2.76
N TYR A 54 3.76 -8.76 1.80
CA TYR A 54 3.56 -9.49 0.54
C TYR A 54 4.83 -9.56 -0.33
N ALA A 55 5.74 -8.59 -0.20
CA ALA A 55 7.05 -8.59 -0.83
C ALA A 55 8.16 -9.14 0.08
N GLY A 56 7.79 -9.70 1.25
CA GLY A 56 8.77 -10.18 2.23
C GLY A 56 9.56 -9.04 2.88
N LEU A 57 8.95 -7.87 3.04
CA LEU A 57 9.55 -6.70 3.68
C LEU A 57 8.83 -6.40 4.99
N ASP A 58 9.61 -6.10 6.03
CA ASP A 58 9.13 -5.54 7.29
C ASP A 58 9.32 -4.02 7.27
N ILE A 59 8.37 -3.30 7.87
CA ILE A 59 8.46 -1.85 8.06
C ILE A 59 8.30 -1.51 9.54
N ASP A 60 9.30 -0.82 10.05
CA ASP A 60 9.26 -0.21 11.35
C ASP A 60 8.63 1.19 11.24
N THR A 61 7.45 1.33 11.83
CA THR A 61 6.68 2.58 11.89
C THR A 61 6.72 3.20 13.28
N GLU A 62 7.46 2.61 14.23
CA GLU A 62 7.51 3.10 15.60
C GLU A 62 8.35 4.38 15.69
N PRO A 63 7.89 5.42 16.41
CA PRO A 63 8.67 6.64 16.60
C PRO A 63 9.97 6.33 17.35
N LYS A 64 11.11 6.73 16.79
CA LYS A 64 12.42 6.55 17.43
C LYS A 64 12.90 7.86 18.03
N GLU A 65 13.51 7.74 19.20
CA GLU A 65 14.19 8.84 19.86
C GLU A 65 15.54 9.05 19.16
N VAL A 66 15.68 10.18 18.48
CA VAL A 66 16.92 10.61 17.84
C VAL A 66 17.53 11.68 18.73
N SER A 67 18.66 11.37 19.37
CA SER A 67 19.46 12.32 20.12
C SER A 67 20.64 12.77 19.27
N GLU A 68 20.70 14.06 18.98
CA GLU A 68 21.83 14.69 18.28
C GLU A 68 22.46 15.74 19.21
N ALA A 69 23.80 15.72 19.30
CA ALA A 69 24.56 16.76 19.99
C ALA A 69 24.97 17.84 18.97
N LYS A 70 24.42 19.06 19.12
CA LYS A 70 24.85 20.25 18.37
C LYS A 70 25.35 21.31 19.34
N ASP A 71 26.55 21.82 19.12
CA ASP A 71 27.16 22.89 19.92
C ASP A 71 27.14 22.65 21.44
N GLY A 72 27.38 21.41 21.87
CA GLY A 72 27.39 21.03 23.28
C GLY A 72 26.00 20.92 23.93
N VAL A 73 24.92 21.10 23.15
CA VAL A 73 23.54 20.92 23.58
C VAL A 73 22.99 19.62 23.00
N THR A 74 22.51 18.73 23.87
CA THR A 74 21.80 17.53 23.46
C THR A 74 20.38 17.89 23.06
N ILE A 75 20.03 17.70 21.79
CA ILE A 75 18.68 17.87 21.28
C ILE A 75 18.08 16.48 21.11
N THR A 76 17.02 16.20 21.87
CA THR A 76 16.23 14.99 21.72
C THR A 76 14.97 15.30 20.92
N ARG A 77 14.74 14.54 19.84
CA ARG A 77 13.50 14.61 19.05
C ARG A 77 12.97 13.21 18.78
N MET A 78 11.64 13.09 18.81
CA MET A 78 10.96 11.88 18.35
C MET A 78 10.74 11.99 16.85
N GLU A 79 11.40 11.14 16.08
CA GLU A 79 11.23 11.09 14.62
C GLU A 79 10.53 9.79 14.22
N LYS A 80 9.54 9.88 13.32
CA LYS A 80 9.03 8.71 12.61
C LYS A 80 10.07 8.29 11.58
N ALA A 81 11.03 7.48 12.00
CA ALA A 81 12.06 6.92 11.14
C ALA A 81 11.52 5.63 10.50
N PHE A 82 11.08 5.71 9.25
CA PHE A 82 10.62 4.54 8.50
C PHE A 82 11.82 3.69 8.07
N SER A 83 12.01 2.53 8.70
CA SER A 83 13.05 1.58 8.34
C SER A 83 12.41 0.35 7.72
N ILE A 84 12.76 0.06 6.47
CA ILE A 84 12.29 -1.14 5.75
C ILE A 84 13.41 -2.17 5.74
N LYS A 85 13.11 -3.40 6.14
CA LYS A 85 14.07 -4.51 6.16
C LYS A 85 13.49 -5.74 5.46
N PRO A 86 14.26 -6.47 4.64
CA PRO A 86 13.81 -7.74 4.11
C PRO A 86 13.70 -8.79 5.22
N PHE A 87 12.72 -9.69 5.10
CA PHE A 87 12.66 -10.89 5.93
C PHE A 87 13.86 -11.79 5.64
N GLU A 88 14.43 -12.40 6.68
CA GLU A 88 15.56 -13.32 6.52
C GLU A 88 15.19 -14.56 5.67
N ASN A 89 13.93 -15.00 5.73
CA ASN A 89 13.44 -16.19 5.03
C ASN A 89 12.21 -15.86 4.17
N ALA A 90 12.38 -14.99 3.15
CA ALA A 90 11.31 -14.70 2.21
C ALA A 90 11.00 -15.91 1.28
N ASP A 91 9.71 -16.21 1.12
CA ASP A 91 9.21 -17.27 0.23
C ASP A 91 9.35 -16.89 -1.26
N ALA A 92 9.28 -17.88 -2.16
CA ALA A 92 9.39 -17.70 -3.61
C ALA A 92 8.36 -16.69 -4.16
N LEU A 93 7.12 -16.72 -3.64
CA LEU A 93 6.08 -15.76 -4.03
C LEU A 93 6.45 -14.34 -3.58
N GLN A 94 6.94 -14.18 -2.35
CA GLN A 94 7.33 -12.87 -1.82
C GLN A 94 8.49 -12.27 -2.61
N LYS A 95 9.47 -13.10 -2.98
CA LYS A 95 10.58 -12.69 -3.85
C LYS A 95 10.10 -12.23 -5.22
N ALA A 96 9.19 -12.98 -5.85
CA ALA A 96 8.62 -12.62 -7.15
C ALA A 96 7.83 -11.29 -7.08
N VAL A 97 7.07 -11.08 -6.00
CA VAL A 97 6.37 -9.81 -5.76
C VAL A 97 7.36 -8.67 -5.58
N PHE A 98 8.41 -8.87 -4.77
CA PHE A 98 9.47 -7.88 -4.55
C PHE A 98 10.21 -7.50 -5.83
N GLU A 99 10.62 -8.48 -6.64
CA GLU A 99 11.22 -8.26 -7.96
C GLU A 99 10.28 -7.48 -8.88
N GLY A 100 8.98 -7.82 -8.84
CA GLY A 100 7.95 -7.14 -9.62
C GLY A 100 7.77 -5.66 -9.24
N TRP A 101 8.07 -5.27 -8.01
CA TRP A 101 8.04 -3.89 -7.50
C TRP A 101 9.34 -3.14 -7.74
N SER A 102 10.48 -3.84 -7.64
CA SER A 102 11.82 -3.27 -7.65
C SER A 102 12.33 -2.99 -9.07
N ARG A 103 11.44 -2.77 -10.04
CA ARG A 103 11.75 -2.56 -11.48
C ARG A 103 12.59 -1.31 -11.73
N GLY A 104 13.86 -1.33 -11.32
CA GLY A 104 14.97 -1.03 -12.21
C GLY A 104 15.22 -2.28 -13.04
N GLU A 105 15.18 -2.13 -14.35
CA GLU A 105 15.45 -3.22 -15.30
C GLU A 105 16.85 -3.82 -15.10
N LYS A 106 16.91 -5.16 -15.22
CA LYS A 106 18.06 -6.01 -15.62
C LYS A 106 19.42 -5.81 -14.96
#